data_AF-X1I2J8-F1
#
_entry.id   AF-X1I2J8-F1
#
_cell.length_a   1.000
_cell.length_b   1.000
_cell.length_c   1.000
_cell.angle_alpha   90.00
_cell.angle_beta   90.00
_cell.angle_gamma   90.00
#
_symmetry.space_group_name_H-M   'P 1'
#
loop_
_entity.id
_entity.type
_entity.pdbx_description
1 polymer ?
#
loop_
_entity_poly.entity_id
_entity_poly.type
_entity_poly.pdbx_seq_one_letter_code
_entity_poly.pdbx_strand_id
1 'polypeptide(L)'
;MIDDGVMENPKVDAVLGLHIGIIFKEIGTGEVGVAYGNLMACLDRFEIKVIGKGCHGAMPDTGVDPIVISAEVINALQTIISREVKPTEPAVITIGQINGGRSYNIIPDSVEIVGTARAISQAVREKIASRMEEIV
;
A
#
# COMPACT_ATOMS: atom_id res chain seq x y z
N MET A 1 -2.21 -7.85 21.88
CA MET A 1 -1.41 -7.29 23.00
C MET A 1 -2.14 -6.16 23.71
N ILE A 2 -2.48 -5.04 23.04
CA ILE A 2 -3.28 -3.98 23.68
C ILE A 2 -4.68 -4.50 24.02
N ASP A 3 -5.35 -5.15 23.05
CA ASP A 3 -6.66 -5.80 23.26
C ASP A 3 -6.63 -6.92 24.32
N ASP A 4 -5.44 -7.46 24.62
CA ASP A 4 -5.23 -8.47 25.67
C ASP A 4 -5.08 -7.83 27.07
N GLY A 5 -5.29 -6.52 27.20
CA GLY A 5 -5.32 -5.80 28.47
C GLY A 5 -3.95 -5.43 29.04
N VAL A 6 -2.87 -5.50 28.25
CA VAL A 6 -1.50 -5.24 28.73
C VAL A 6 -1.30 -3.81 29.29
N MET A 7 -2.18 -2.87 28.93
CA MET A 7 -2.13 -1.48 29.37
C MET A 7 -2.87 -1.21 30.69
N GLU A 8 -3.63 -2.19 31.20
CA GLU A 8 -4.62 -1.95 32.26
C GLU A 8 -4.10 -2.26 33.68
N ASN A 9 -3.02 -3.05 33.83
CA ASN A 9 -2.51 -3.43 35.15
C ASN A 9 -0.98 -3.57 35.21
N PRO A 10 -0.26 -2.57 35.78
CA PRO A 10 -0.77 -1.28 36.21
C PRO A 10 -1.23 -0.45 35.02
N LYS A 11 -2.14 0.51 35.26
CA LYS A 11 -2.62 1.41 34.21
C LYS A 11 -1.45 2.22 33.66
N VAL A 12 -1.20 2.12 32.37
CA VAL A 12 -0.08 2.79 31.69
C VAL A 12 -0.46 4.24 31.38
N ASP A 13 0.31 5.21 31.89
CA ASP A 13 0.10 6.64 31.63
C ASP A 13 0.75 7.12 30.32
N ALA A 14 1.88 6.52 29.94
CA ALA A 14 2.63 6.87 28.73
C ALA A 14 3.50 5.70 28.24
N VAL A 15 3.79 5.71 26.94
CA VAL A 15 4.69 4.74 26.29
C VAL A 15 5.88 5.49 25.69
N LEU A 16 7.08 4.97 25.92
CA LEU A 16 8.30 5.47 25.28
C LEU A 16 8.90 4.35 24.42
N GLY A 17 9.29 4.70 23.19
CA GLY A 17 9.98 3.79 22.28
C GLY A 17 11.29 4.40 21.80
N LEU A 18 12.30 3.56 21.57
CA LEU A 18 13.58 3.96 20.99
C LEU A 18 13.89 3.07 19.79
N HIS A 19 14.29 3.67 18.68
CA HIS A 19 14.78 2.96 17.51
C HIS A 19 16.21 3.41 17.23
N ILE A 20 17.15 2.47 17.16
CA ILE A 20 18.54 2.77 16.81
C ILE A 20 18.62 2.96 15.30
N GLY A 21 19.09 4.12 14.85
CA GLY A 21 19.25 4.45 13.43
C GLY A 21 19.41 5.95 13.20
N ILE A 22 19.96 6.31 12.05
CA ILE A 22 20.13 7.71 11.65
C ILE A 22 18.91 8.11 10.81
N ILE A 23 17.90 8.68 11.47
CA ILE A 23 16.69 9.22 10.83
C ILE A 23 16.91 10.67 10.39
N PHE A 24 17.60 11.44 11.22
CA PHE A 24 17.96 12.84 10.96
C PHE A 24 19.43 12.90 10.54
N LYS A 25 19.73 13.58 9.43
CA LYS A 25 21.11 13.64 8.90
C LYS A 25 22.03 14.44 9.80
N GLU A 26 21.46 15.32 10.61
CA GLU A 26 22.15 16.25 11.49
C GLU A 26 22.54 15.61 12.82
N ILE A 27 22.11 14.37 13.08
CA ILE A 27 22.32 13.67 14.35
C ILE A 27 23.38 12.58 14.20
N GLY A 28 24.40 12.64 15.06
CA GLY A 28 25.53 11.72 15.10
C GLY A 28 25.36 10.56 16.09
N THR A 29 26.35 9.68 16.11
CA THR A 29 26.41 8.57 17.08
C THR A 29 26.48 9.10 18.51
N GLY A 30 25.64 8.55 19.39
CA GLY A 30 25.57 8.94 20.81
C GLY A 30 24.60 10.09 21.09
N GLU A 31 23.95 10.62 20.07
CA GLU A 31 22.91 11.65 20.19
C GLU A 31 21.51 11.05 20.09
N VAL A 32 20.52 11.72 20.69
CA VAL A 32 19.11 11.32 20.67
C VAL A 32 18.30 12.38 19.93
N GLY A 33 17.68 11.97 18.81
CA GLY A 33 16.74 12.79 18.08
C GLY A 33 15.31 12.62 18.59
N VAL A 34 14.61 13.74 18.80
CA VAL A 34 13.18 13.75 19.14
C VAL A 34 12.46 14.67 18.16
N ALA A 35 11.37 14.18 17.58
CA ALA A 35 10.44 15.01 16.82
C ALA A 35 9.08 14.98 17.49
N TYR A 36 8.38 16.12 17.43
CA TYR A 36 7.02 16.24 17.91
C TYR A 36 6.03 15.91 16.80
N GLY A 37 4.97 15.18 17.13
CA GLY A 37 3.98 14.72 16.16
C GLY A 37 4.43 13.46 15.40
N ASN A 38 3.96 13.31 14.16
CA ASN A 38 4.19 12.10 13.38
C ASN A 38 5.61 12.10 12.80
N LEU A 39 6.43 11.15 13.27
CA LEU A 39 7.82 11.01 12.83
C LEU A 39 7.98 10.16 11.55
N MET A 40 7.16 9.11 11.38
CA MET A 40 7.25 8.20 10.24
C MET A 40 5.88 7.95 9.62
N ALA A 41 5.88 7.69 8.30
CA ALA A 41 4.68 7.26 7.60
C ALA A 41 4.31 5.82 7.95
N CYS A 42 3.02 5.48 7.88
CA CYS A 42 2.57 4.11 7.96
C CYS A 42 3.14 3.26 6.81
N LEU A 43 3.08 1.95 6.97
CA LEU A 43 3.38 0.96 5.94
C LEU A 43 2.26 -0.06 5.91
N ASP A 44 1.38 0.07 4.92
CA ASP A 44 0.34 -0.90 4.65
C ASP A 44 0.73 -1.74 3.44
N ARG A 45 0.61 -3.06 3.55
CA ARG A 45 0.74 -3.99 2.43
C ARG A 45 -0.65 -4.28 1.88
N PHE A 46 -0.79 -4.25 0.56
CA PHE A 46 -2.00 -4.70 -0.13
C PHE A 46 -1.67 -5.75 -1.18
N GLU A 47 -2.69 -6.55 -1.49
CA GLU A 47 -2.66 -7.60 -2.49
C GLU A 47 -3.99 -7.58 -3.24
N ILE A 48 -3.92 -7.49 -4.56
CA ILE A 48 -5.08 -7.45 -5.46
C ILE A 48 -4.93 -8.62 -6.42
N LYS A 49 -6.00 -9.41 -6.54
CA LYS A 49 -6.07 -10.51 -7.51
C LYS A 49 -7.16 -10.22 -8.52
N VAL A 50 -6.76 -9.90 -9.74
CA VAL A 50 -7.67 -9.68 -10.86
C VAL A 50 -8.01 -11.03 -11.47
N ILE A 51 -9.27 -11.43 -11.40
CA ILE A 51 -9.77 -12.68 -11.96
C ILE A 51 -10.38 -12.40 -13.33
N GLY A 52 -9.87 -13.08 -14.36
CA GLY A 52 -10.38 -13.05 -15.72
C GLY A 52 -10.86 -14.42 -16.16
N LYS A 53 -10.69 -14.70 -17.46
CA LYS A 53 -11.00 -15.98 -18.07
C LYS A 53 -10.03 -16.20 -19.23
N GLY A 54 -9.20 -17.23 -19.13
CA GLY A 54 -8.18 -17.49 -20.12
C GLY A 54 -8.73 -17.91 -21.47
N CYS A 55 -8.03 -17.55 -22.53
CA CYS A 55 -8.33 -17.94 -23.90
C CYS A 55 -7.09 -17.89 -24.78
N HIS A 56 -7.22 -18.38 -26.02
CA HIS A 56 -6.17 -18.26 -27.02
C HIS A 56 -5.95 -16.78 -27.35
N GLY A 57 -4.70 -16.32 -27.42
CA GLY A 57 -4.37 -14.90 -27.63
C GLY A 57 -4.86 -14.31 -28.96
N ALA A 58 -5.24 -15.17 -29.91
CA ALA A 58 -5.88 -14.76 -31.17
C ALA A 58 -7.42 -14.73 -31.13
N MET A 59 -8.05 -15.07 -30.00
CA MET A 59 -9.50 -15.13 -29.80
C MET A 59 -9.91 -14.41 -28.49
N PRO A 60 -9.54 -13.13 -28.32
CA PRO A 60 -9.75 -12.40 -27.06
C PRO A 60 -11.23 -12.25 -26.69
N ASP A 61 -12.14 -12.26 -27.66
CA ASP A 61 -13.59 -12.21 -27.49
C ASP A 61 -14.18 -13.40 -26.73
N THR A 62 -13.43 -14.51 -26.62
CA THR A 62 -13.86 -15.71 -25.90
C THR A 62 -13.46 -15.74 -24.41
N GLY A 63 -12.66 -14.76 -23.98
CA GLY A 63 -12.11 -14.65 -22.63
C GLY A 63 -12.38 -13.29 -21.98
N VAL A 64 -11.74 -13.07 -20.84
CA VAL A 64 -11.71 -11.79 -20.11
C VAL A 64 -10.26 -11.58 -19.73
N ASP A 65 -9.61 -10.56 -20.27
CA ASP A 65 -8.16 -10.37 -20.14
C ASP A 65 -7.79 -9.67 -18.82
N PRO A 66 -7.24 -10.40 -17.82
CA PRO A 66 -6.89 -9.80 -16.54
C PRO A 66 -5.59 -8.97 -16.61
N ILE A 67 -4.77 -9.10 -17.67
CA ILE A 67 -3.56 -8.27 -17.86
C ILE A 67 -3.99 -6.85 -18.21
N VAL A 68 -4.92 -6.69 -19.16
CA VAL A 68 -5.45 -5.37 -19.54
C VAL A 68 -6.16 -4.72 -18.35
N ILE A 69 -7.02 -5.46 -17.65
CA ILE A 69 -7.72 -4.95 -16.46
C ILE A 69 -6.72 -4.52 -15.38
N SER A 70 -5.65 -5.28 -15.15
CA SER A 70 -4.60 -4.93 -14.18
C SER A 70 -3.89 -3.62 -14.52
N ALA A 71 -3.65 -3.35 -15.80
CA ALA A 71 -3.05 -2.08 -16.23
C ALA A 71 -3.97 -0.89 -15.90
N GLU A 72 -5.28 -1.03 -16.16
CA GLU A 72 -6.27 -0.01 -15.82
C GLU A 72 -6.38 0.21 -14.30
N VAL A 73 -6.39 -0.87 -13.51
CA VAL A 73 -6.36 -0.80 -12.04
C VAL A 73 -5.13 -0.04 -11.56
N ILE A 74 -3.92 -0.38 -12.05
CA ILE A 74 -2.68 0.29 -11.65
C ILE A 74 -2.74 1.78 -11.95
N ASN A 75 -3.21 2.17 -13.14
CA ASN A 75 -3.36 3.57 -13.53
C ASN A 75 -4.37 4.30 -12.64
N ALA A 76 -5.53 3.69 -12.39
CA ALA A 76 -6.56 4.24 -11.53
C ALA A 76 -6.05 4.45 -10.10
N LEU A 77 -5.30 3.50 -9.54
CA LEU A 77 -4.69 3.62 -8.22
C LEU A 77 -3.77 4.85 -8.10
N GLN A 78 -3.04 5.24 -9.16
CA GLN A 78 -2.19 6.45 -9.14
C GLN A 78 -3.01 7.74 -9.06
N THR A 79 -4.30 7.71 -9.43
CA THR A 79 -5.17 8.89 -9.34
C THR A 79 -5.54 9.24 -7.91
N ILE A 80 -5.54 8.26 -6.99
CA ILE A 80 -5.78 8.51 -5.56
C ILE A 80 -4.77 9.55 -5.05
N ILE A 81 -3.47 9.30 -5.26
CA ILE A 81 -2.41 10.20 -4.79
C ILE A 81 -2.42 11.50 -5.60
N SER A 82 -2.49 11.40 -6.92
CA SER A 82 -2.30 12.59 -7.76
C SER A 82 -3.50 13.53 -7.73
N ARG A 83 -4.74 13.05 -7.58
CA ARG A 83 -5.98 13.84 -7.73
C ARG A 83 -6.83 13.93 -6.47
N GLU A 84 -6.70 12.98 -5.54
CA GLU A 84 -7.58 12.93 -4.37
C GLU A 84 -6.89 13.27 -3.05
N VAL A 85 -5.56 13.15 -2.97
CA VAL A 85 -4.78 13.55 -1.78
C VAL A 85 -4.30 14.99 -1.95
N LYS A 86 -4.39 15.79 -0.87
CA LYS A 86 -3.86 17.16 -0.87
C LYS A 86 -2.35 17.12 -1.11
N PRO A 87 -1.78 17.95 -1.99
CA PRO A 87 -0.32 17.97 -2.23
C PRO A 87 0.53 18.24 -0.98
N THR A 88 -0.06 18.85 0.06
CA THR A 88 0.59 19.12 1.35
C THR A 88 0.59 17.92 2.30
N GLU A 89 -0.13 16.85 1.98
CA GLU A 89 -0.20 15.63 2.79
C GLU A 89 0.63 14.52 2.12
N PRO A 90 1.77 14.10 2.71
CA PRO A 90 2.62 13.10 2.10
C PRO A 90 1.96 11.72 2.09
N ALA A 91 1.85 11.15 0.89
CA ALA A 91 1.37 9.80 0.68
C ALA A 91 1.98 9.18 -0.58
N VAL A 92 2.09 7.85 -0.59
CA VAL A 92 2.66 7.08 -1.69
C VAL A 92 1.90 5.76 -1.84
N ILE A 93 1.57 5.40 -3.08
CA ILE A 93 1.20 4.04 -3.45
C ILE A 93 2.33 3.50 -4.32
N THR A 94 2.77 2.28 -4.07
CA THR A 94 3.82 1.62 -4.86
C THR A 94 3.37 0.22 -5.23
N ILE A 95 3.37 -0.08 -6.53
CA ILE A 95 3.23 -1.44 -7.02
C ILE A 95 4.61 -2.09 -6.95
N GLY A 96 4.78 -3.05 -6.03
CA GLY A 96 6.05 -3.74 -5.82
C GLY A 96 6.20 -5.00 -6.66
N GLN A 97 5.07 -5.62 -7.05
CA GLN A 97 5.05 -6.86 -7.81
C GLN A 97 3.80 -6.95 -8.68
N ILE A 98 3.96 -7.52 -9.88
CA ILE A 98 2.86 -7.93 -10.75
C ILE A 98 3.21 -9.29 -11.37
N ASN A 99 2.34 -10.27 -11.26
CA ASN A 99 2.52 -11.59 -11.87
C ASN A 99 1.25 -12.06 -12.57
N GLY A 100 1.36 -12.52 -13.81
CA GLY A 100 0.27 -13.10 -14.56
C GLY A 100 0.74 -13.69 -15.88
N GLY A 101 0.06 -14.73 -16.37
CA GLY A 101 0.48 -15.43 -17.59
C GLY A 101 1.60 -16.45 -17.39
N ARG A 102 1.66 -17.41 -18.29
CA ARG A 102 2.76 -18.40 -18.39
C ARG A 102 3.24 -18.62 -19.83
N SER A 103 2.44 -18.21 -20.81
CA SER A 103 2.71 -18.38 -22.23
C SER A 103 2.37 -17.09 -22.97
N TYR A 104 3.18 -16.74 -23.96
CA TYR A 104 3.07 -15.46 -24.67
C TYR A 104 1.84 -15.35 -25.58
N ASN A 105 1.18 -16.48 -25.90
CA ASN A 105 0.05 -16.57 -26.82
C ASN A 105 -1.26 -17.01 -26.13
N ILE A 106 -1.34 -16.93 -24.80
CA ILE A 106 -2.51 -17.29 -24.01
C ILE A 106 -2.83 -16.14 -23.06
N ILE A 107 -4.09 -15.68 -23.08
CA ILE A 107 -4.61 -14.77 -22.06
C ILE A 107 -4.79 -15.59 -20.77
N PRO A 108 -4.25 -15.16 -19.62
CA PRO A 108 -4.34 -15.93 -18.38
C PRO A 108 -5.70 -15.82 -17.67
N ASP A 109 -5.93 -16.70 -16.69
CA ASP A 109 -7.13 -16.65 -15.83
C ASP A 109 -7.04 -15.60 -14.72
N SER A 110 -5.83 -15.14 -14.36
CA SER A 110 -5.66 -14.12 -13.33
C SER A 110 -4.32 -13.39 -13.39
N VAL A 111 -4.26 -12.24 -12.71
CA VAL A 111 -3.05 -11.48 -12.41
C VAL A 111 -3.07 -11.12 -10.92
N GLU A 112 -1.92 -11.24 -10.26
CA GLU A 112 -1.70 -10.86 -8.87
C GLU A 112 -0.82 -9.61 -8.81
N ILE A 113 -1.27 -8.60 -8.07
CA ILE A 113 -0.61 -7.32 -7.87
C ILE A 113 -0.35 -7.18 -6.36
N VAL A 114 0.91 -6.93 -5.97
CA VAL A 114 1.29 -6.70 -4.57
C VAL A 114 1.96 -5.35 -4.47
N GLY A 115 1.60 -4.58 -3.45
CA GLY A 115 2.14 -3.25 -3.27
C GLY A 115 2.06 -2.75 -1.84
N THR A 116 2.49 -1.51 -1.68
CA THR A 116 2.45 -0.81 -0.40
C THR A 116 1.81 0.56 -0.52
N ALA A 117 1.03 0.93 0.49
CA ALA A 117 0.56 2.30 0.69
C ALA A 117 1.25 2.90 1.92
N ARG A 118 1.58 4.19 1.84
CA ARG A 118 2.19 4.96 2.92
C ARG A 118 1.46 6.29 3.04
N ALA A 119 1.22 6.73 4.28
CA ALA A 119 0.65 8.03 4.60
C ALA A 119 1.17 8.49 5.97
N ILE A 120 1.26 9.80 6.19
CA ILE A 120 1.61 10.35 7.51
C ILE A 120 0.36 10.51 8.39
N SER A 121 -0.77 10.95 7.81
CA SER A 121 -2.01 11.15 8.55
C SER A 121 -2.89 9.90 8.50
N GLN A 122 -3.54 9.56 9.62
CA GLN A 122 -4.48 8.44 9.68
C GLN A 122 -5.66 8.65 8.72
N ALA A 123 -6.14 9.89 8.57
CA ALA A 123 -7.23 10.21 7.65
C ALA A 123 -6.85 9.92 6.17
N VAL A 124 -5.62 10.24 5.74
CA VAL A 124 -5.18 9.90 4.37
C VAL A 124 -4.97 8.41 4.21
N ARG A 125 -4.46 7.72 5.24
CA ARG A 125 -4.34 6.25 5.23
C ARG A 125 -5.69 5.57 5.00
N GLU A 126 -6.71 5.95 5.76
CA GLU A 126 -8.07 5.44 5.64
C GLU A 126 -8.69 5.78 4.29
N LYS A 127 -8.49 7.02 3.82
CA LYS A 127 -8.94 7.43 2.48
C LYS A 127 -8.32 6.57 1.38
N ILE A 128 -7.02 6.30 1.44
CA ILE A 128 -6.34 5.45 0.47
C ILE A 128 -6.97 4.06 0.50
N ALA A 129 -7.11 3.43 1.67
CA ALA A 129 -7.71 2.11 1.79
C ALA A 129 -9.12 2.03 1.17
N SER A 130 -10.01 2.96 1.53
CA SER A 130 -11.38 3.03 0.96
C SER A 130 -11.36 3.20 -0.56
N ARG A 131 -10.56 4.14 -1.07
CA ARG A 131 -10.52 4.44 -2.50
C ARG A 131 -9.88 3.33 -3.32
N MET A 132 -8.97 2.56 -2.73
CA MET A 132 -8.45 1.35 -3.35
C MET A 132 -9.57 0.34 -3.54
N GLU A 133 -10.34 0.02 -2.49
CA GLU A 133 -11.48 -0.91 -2.56
C GLU A 133 -12.57 -0.46 -3.54
N GLU A 134 -12.80 0.84 -3.69
CA GLU A 134 -13.78 1.37 -4.65
C GLU A 134 -13.32 1.29 -6.11
N ILE A 135 -12.01 1.14 -6.37
CA ILE A 135 -11.45 1.01 -7.72
C ILE A 135 -11.45 -0.45 -8.20
N VAL A 136 -11.31 -1.43 -7.30
CA VAL A 136 -11.14 -2.86 -7.62
C VAL A 136 -12.40 -3.70 -7.44
#